data_AF-F2CCJ0-F1
#
_entry.id   AF-F2CCJ0-F1
#
_cell.length_a   1.000
_cell.length_b   1.000
_cell.length_c   1.000
_cell.angle_alpha   90.00
_cell.angle_beta   90.00
_cell.angle_gamma   90.00
#
_symmetry.space_group_name_H-M   'P 1'
#
loop_
_entity.id
_entity.type
_entity.pdbx_description
1 polymer ?
#
loop_
_entity_poly.entity_id
_entity_poly.type
_entity_poly.pdbx_seq_one_letter_code
_entity_poly.pdbx_strand_id
1 'polypeptide(L)'
;MKSVSFTIKSNQSLRIGEVLQADLFECYSVSAKDARLKPSADSLISDFHSVQFGVKEKSSLGFRLSFDGQVYQVAVPDLATVSDWTGALLFLKTLLVILDVNVCEHDGVEYDKESILDFHFTDTFLSALSELTKEVKVHPIVEVMGVKRPIYINELYLGQIIHVPEEQLLNSYDQRLRFTQQLNAYYSEQQVFKVEQDGEDIIIPVNYLNSEGRTILPSHPELEPQYLQQYRGSKVAVARLFIMTADGEKLAEVPYRQFLESLTEGIYMLDAKYVLVDPISPETLKQILARI
;
A
#
# COMPACT_ATOMS: atom_id res chain seq x y z
N MET A 1 -13.38 -3.64 -5.25
CA MET A 1 -13.60 -2.89 -4.00
C MET A 1 -14.59 -1.78 -4.29
N LYS A 2 -15.65 -1.65 -3.48
CA LYS A 2 -16.67 -0.60 -3.63
C LYS A 2 -16.13 0.75 -3.13
N SER A 3 -16.84 1.84 -3.43
CA SER A 3 -16.49 3.18 -2.96
C SER A 3 -17.74 4.01 -2.70
N VAL A 4 -17.70 4.82 -1.65
CA VAL A 4 -18.67 5.89 -1.40
C VAL A 4 -18.27 7.09 -2.25
N SER A 5 -19.22 7.63 -3.01
CA SER A 5 -18.96 8.73 -3.94
C SER A 5 -19.78 9.96 -3.59
N PHE A 6 -19.10 11.10 -3.51
CA PHE A 6 -19.68 12.42 -3.36
C PHE A 6 -19.52 13.19 -4.67
N THR A 7 -20.55 13.92 -5.09
CA THR A 7 -20.52 14.71 -6.32
C THR A 7 -20.69 16.19 -6.05
N ILE A 8 -19.95 17.02 -6.79
CA ILE A 8 -20.03 18.49 -6.73
C ILE A 8 -20.17 18.99 -8.16
N LYS A 9 -21.25 19.72 -8.45
CA LYS A 9 -21.48 20.36 -9.74
C LYS A 9 -20.68 21.65 -9.83
N SER A 10 -19.72 21.70 -10.76
CA SER A 10 -18.97 22.91 -11.07
C SER A 10 -18.32 22.79 -12.45
N ASN A 11 -18.24 23.90 -13.17
CA ASN A 11 -17.54 23.96 -14.46
C ASN A 11 -16.10 24.49 -14.32
N GLN A 12 -15.67 24.84 -13.10
CA GLN A 12 -14.32 25.34 -12.85
C GLN A 12 -13.32 24.19 -12.97
N SER A 13 -12.28 24.38 -13.78
CA SER A 13 -11.18 23.42 -13.92
C SER A 13 -10.10 23.73 -12.91
N LEU A 14 -9.83 22.79 -12.01
CA LEU A 14 -8.79 22.89 -10.99
C LEU A 14 -7.52 22.15 -11.41
N ARG A 15 -6.39 22.65 -10.94
CA ARG A 15 -5.08 21.98 -10.96
C ARG A 15 -4.88 21.17 -9.68
N ILE A 16 -4.01 20.17 -9.76
CA ILE A 16 -3.61 19.35 -8.60
C ILE A 16 -3.11 20.24 -7.46
N GLY A 17 -2.27 21.23 -7.75
CA GLY A 17 -1.66 22.10 -6.74
C GLY A 17 -2.66 22.94 -5.94
N GLU A 18 -3.79 23.32 -6.54
CA GLU A 18 -4.82 24.14 -5.89
C GLU A 18 -5.52 23.40 -4.75
N VAL A 19 -5.56 22.07 -4.82
CA VAL A 19 -6.25 21.22 -3.83
C VAL A 19 -5.30 20.60 -2.79
N LEU A 20 -3.99 20.89 -2.84
CA LEU A 20 -3.02 20.36 -1.86
C LEU A 20 -3.07 21.04 -0.48
N GLN A 21 -3.71 22.22 -0.37
CA GLN A 21 -3.96 22.93 0.89
C GLN A 21 -2.73 23.06 1.81
N ALA A 22 -1.72 23.82 1.37
CA ALA A 22 -0.49 24.04 2.16
C ALA A 22 0.15 22.72 2.64
N ASP A 23 0.24 21.75 1.73
CA ASP A 23 0.84 20.42 1.93
C ASP A 23 0.14 19.52 2.97
N LEU A 24 -1.11 19.82 3.34
CA LEU A 24 -1.94 18.90 4.14
C LEU A 24 -2.24 17.63 3.35
N PHE A 25 -2.56 17.79 2.06
CA PHE A 25 -2.84 16.69 1.15
C PHE A 25 -1.64 16.41 0.26
N GLU A 26 -1.50 15.14 -0.11
CA GLU A 26 -0.49 14.65 -1.04
C GLU A 26 -1.18 13.97 -2.23
N CYS A 27 -0.67 14.22 -3.44
CA CYS A 27 -1.03 13.46 -4.64
C CYS A 27 -0.16 12.20 -4.70
N TYR A 28 -0.75 11.04 -4.41
CA TYR A 28 -0.03 9.77 -4.37
C TYR A 28 0.08 9.08 -5.73
N SER A 29 -0.98 9.13 -6.54
CA SER A 29 -0.99 8.51 -7.87
C SER A 29 -2.03 9.14 -8.79
N VAL A 30 -1.94 8.85 -10.09
CA VAL A 30 -2.95 9.24 -11.08
C VAL A 30 -3.31 8.05 -11.96
N SER A 31 -4.56 8.02 -12.41
CA SER A 31 -4.98 7.19 -13.53
C SER A 31 -4.93 8.05 -14.79
N ALA A 32 -3.85 7.93 -15.56
CA ALA A 32 -3.61 8.80 -16.71
C ALA A 32 -4.44 8.39 -17.93
N LYS A 33 -4.94 9.39 -18.67
CA LYS A 33 -5.59 9.20 -19.98
C LYS A 33 -4.56 8.94 -21.09
N ASP A 34 -3.35 9.47 -20.92
CA ASP A 34 -2.18 9.25 -21.77
C ASP A 34 -1.01 8.81 -20.89
N ALA A 35 -0.41 7.66 -21.20
CA ALA A 35 0.70 7.07 -20.44
C ALA A 35 1.95 7.98 -20.36
N ARG A 36 2.05 9.02 -21.19
CA ARG A 36 3.16 9.98 -21.18
C ARG A 36 2.96 11.13 -20.20
N LEU A 37 1.74 11.34 -19.70
CA LEU A 37 1.44 12.41 -18.74
C LEU A 37 2.02 12.04 -17.37
N LYS A 38 2.94 12.88 -16.88
CA LYS A 38 3.42 12.83 -15.50
C LYS A 38 2.65 13.89 -14.68
N PRO A 39 2.08 13.53 -13.52
CA PRO A 39 1.37 14.49 -12.69
C PRO A 39 2.35 15.52 -12.10
N SER A 40 1.88 16.76 -12.01
CA SER A 40 2.55 17.87 -11.35
C SER A 40 1.52 18.78 -10.69
N ALA A 41 1.96 19.69 -9.82
CA ALA A 41 1.07 20.69 -9.23
C ALA A 41 0.33 21.54 -10.29
N ASP A 42 0.92 21.72 -11.47
CA ASP A 42 0.30 22.48 -12.56
C ASP A 42 -0.65 21.65 -13.43
N SER A 43 -0.68 20.32 -13.31
CA SER A 43 -1.55 19.49 -14.13
C SER A 43 -3.02 19.69 -13.76
N LEU A 44 -3.92 19.74 -14.76
CA LEU A 44 -5.36 19.83 -14.50
C LEU A 44 -5.88 18.49 -13.99
N ILE A 45 -6.87 18.52 -13.10
CA ILE A 45 -7.56 17.29 -12.68
C ILE A 45 -8.18 16.57 -13.88
N SER A 46 -8.71 17.31 -14.86
CA SER A 46 -9.30 16.78 -16.10
C SER A 46 -8.31 16.08 -17.03
N ASP A 47 -6.99 16.25 -16.84
CA ASP A 47 -5.98 15.55 -17.65
C ASP A 47 -5.92 14.06 -17.33
N PHE A 48 -6.47 13.66 -16.18
CA PHE A 48 -6.48 12.28 -15.66
C PHE A 48 -7.90 11.72 -15.63
N HIS A 49 -8.04 10.39 -15.66
CA HIS A 49 -9.31 9.74 -15.33
C HIS A 49 -9.65 9.93 -13.85
N SER A 50 -8.63 9.91 -12.99
CA SER A 50 -8.73 10.29 -11.58
C SER A 50 -7.35 10.59 -11.01
N VAL A 51 -7.32 11.35 -9.94
CA VAL A 51 -6.13 11.65 -9.12
C VAL A 51 -6.38 11.09 -7.72
N GLN A 52 -5.43 10.32 -7.19
CA GLN A 52 -5.50 9.79 -5.83
C GLN A 52 -4.83 10.75 -4.87
N PHE A 53 -5.61 11.25 -3.92
CA PHE A 53 -5.16 12.08 -2.83
C PHE A 53 -5.21 11.33 -1.51
N GLY A 54 -4.49 11.84 -0.52
CA GLY A 54 -4.62 11.44 0.86
C GLY A 54 -3.97 12.45 1.78
N VAL A 55 -4.18 12.30 3.07
CA VAL A 55 -3.49 13.11 4.07
C VAL A 55 -2.03 12.66 4.11
N LYS A 56 -1.12 13.62 3.96
CA LYS A 56 0.32 13.37 3.97
C LYS A 56 0.72 12.57 5.22
N GLU A 57 1.50 11.50 5.03
CA GLU A 57 2.01 10.60 6.08
C GLU A 57 0.95 9.89 6.96
N LYS A 58 -0.35 10.08 6.69
CA LYS A 58 -1.43 9.45 7.46
C LYS A 58 -2.29 8.49 6.66
N SER A 59 -2.53 8.83 5.39
CA SER A 59 -3.39 8.03 4.52
C SER A 59 -2.80 6.65 4.23
N SER A 60 -3.68 5.66 4.17
CA SER A 60 -3.32 4.28 3.82
C SER A 60 -3.88 3.89 2.46
N LEU A 61 -5.15 4.21 2.21
CA LEU A 61 -5.81 3.95 0.92
C LEU A 61 -6.09 5.26 0.14
N GLY A 62 -6.18 6.39 0.83
CA GLY A 62 -6.55 7.68 0.24
C GLY A 62 -7.96 7.68 -0.35
N PHE A 63 -8.21 8.62 -1.24
CA PHE A 63 -9.46 8.80 -1.98
C PHE A 63 -9.16 9.32 -3.38
N ARG A 64 -10.08 9.13 -4.33
CA ARG A 64 -9.90 9.53 -5.72
C ARG A 64 -10.79 10.72 -6.07
N LEU A 65 -10.21 11.73 -6.69
CA LEU A 65 -10.92 12.83 -7.32
C LEU A 65 -10.95 12.61 -8.84
N SER A 66 -12.11 12.66 -9.45
CA SER A 66 -12.28 12.74 -10.90
C SER A 66 -13.08 13.97 -11.29
N PHE A 67 -12.92 14.43 -12.53
CA PHE A 67 -13.66 15.54 -13.10
C PHE A 67 -13.99 15.27 -14.56
N ASP A 68 -15.27 15.36 -14.91
CA ASP A 68 -15.76 15.11 -16.28
C ASP A 68 -15.96 16.40 -17.12
N GLY A 69 -15.69 17.57 -16.52
CA GLY A 69 -15.92 18.88 -17.11
C GLY A 69 -17.10 19.65 -16.50
N GLN A 70 -18.00 18.96 -15.77
CA GLN A 70 -19.17 19.58 -15.12
C GLN A 70 -19.38 19.09 -13.68
N VAL A 71 -18.86 17.91 -13.35
CA VAL A 71 -19.03 17.27 -12.05
C VAL A 71 -17.69 16.77 -11.55
N TYR A 72 -17.32 17.21 -10.35
CA TYR A 72 -16.29 16.57 -9.56
C TYR A 72 -16.89 15.39 -8.80
N GLN A 73 -16.18 14.26 -8.78
CA GLN A 73 -16.54 13.12 -7.95
C GLN A 73 -15.37 12.77 -7.03
N VAL A 74 -15.64 12.74 -5.73
CA VAL A 74 -14.71 12.21 -4.70
C VAL A 74 -15.18 10.82 -4.32
N ALA A 75 -14.38 9.81 -4.65
CA ALA A 75 -14.63 8.41 -4.33
C ALA A 75 -13.71 7.95 -3.20
N VAL A 76 -14.30 7.55 -2.07
CA VAL A 76 -13.60 7.02 -0.90
C VAL A 76 -13.81 5.51 -0.84
N PRO A 77 -12.73 4.69 -0.81
CA PRO A 77 -12.86 3.24 -0.64
C PRO A 77 -13.64 2.87 0.63
N ASP A 78 -14.49 1.85 0.57
CA ASP A 78 -15.28 1.44 1.74
C ASP A 78 -14.40 0.90 2.88
N LEU A 79 -13.22 0.36 2.53
CA LEU A 79 -12.18 -0.07 3.46
C LEU A 79 -11.20 1.04 3.84
N ALA A 80 -11.48 2.30 3.48
CA ALA A 80 -10.63 3.43 3.86
C ALA A 80 -10.49 3.54 5.38
N THR A 81 -9.29 3.91 5.82
CA THR A 81 -8.99 4.07 7.25
C THR A 81 -9.68 5.31 7.82
N VAL A 82 -9.72 5.45 9.15
CA VAL A 82 -10.25 6.66 9.79
C VAL A 82 -9.51 7.92 9.30
N SER A 83 -8.18 7.82 9.13
CA SER A 83 -7.37 8.91 8.60
C SER A 83 -7.76 9.28 7.16
N ASP A 84 -8.06 8.28 6.32
CA ASP A 84 -8.50 8.49 4.94
C ASP A 84 -9.88 9.14 4.89
N TRP A 85 -10.84 8.64 5.67
CA TRP A 85 -12.19 9.19 5.77
C TRP A 85 -12.20 10.64 6.26
N THR A 86 -11.53 10.89 7.39
CA THR A 86 -11.41 12.24 7.96
C THR A 86 -10.74 13.18 6.94
N GLY A 87 -9.71 12.70 6.24
CA GLY A 87 -9.06 13.44 5.15
C GLY A 87 -10.00 13.75 3.99
N ALA A 88 -10.79 12.78 3.53
CA ALA A 88 -11.72 12.95 2.42
C ALA A 88 -12.85 13.94 2.75
N LEU A 89 -13.42 13.88 3.96
CA LEU A 89 -14.48 14.82 4.38
C LEU A 89 -13.94 16.25 4.49
N LEU A 90 -12.72 16.41 5.02
CA LEU A 90 -12.05 17.72 5.04
C LEU A 90 -11.72 18.20 3.63
N PHE A 91 -11.29 17.31 2.75
CA PHE A 91 -11.03 17.61 1.34
C PHE A 91 -12.30 18.08 0.63
N LEU A 92 -13.44 17.42 0.86
CA LEU A 92 -14.75 17.83 0.33
C LEU A 92 -15.15 19.22 0.81
N LYS A 93 -15.02 19.50 2.12
CA LYS A 93 -15.24 20.84 2.67
C LYS A 93 -14.39 21.90 1.96
N THR A 94 -13.10 21.63 1.79
CA THR A 94 -12.18 22.51 1.06
C THR A 94 -12.62 22.69 -0.38
N LEU A 95 -12.99 21.61 -1.06
CA LEU A 95 -13.36 21.64 -2.48
C LEU A 95 -14.60 22.51 -2.71
N LEU A 96 -15.60 22.45 -1.82
CA LEU A 96 -16.75 23.35 -1.81
C LEU A 96 -16.35 24.83 -1.67
N VAL A 97 -15.31 25.13 -0.88
CA VAL A 97 -14.78 26.49 -0.73
C VAL A 97 -14.06 26.95 -1.99
N ILE A 98 -13.16 26.13 -2.55
CA ILE A 98 -12.38 26.47 -3.74
C ILE A 98 -13.28 26.70 -4.96
N LEU A 99 -14.30 25.87 -5.13
CA LEU A 99 -15.23 25.93 -6.26
C LEU A 99 -16.34 26.96 -6.09
N ASP A 100 -16.43 27.60 -4.92
CA ASP A 100 -17.53 28.50 -4.52
C ASP A 100 -18.92 27.85 -4.70
N VAL A 101 -19.05 26.60 -4.25
CA VAL A 101 -20.29 25.81 -4.29
C VAL A 101 -20.81 25.57 -2.87
N ASN A 102 -22.13 25.55 -2.71
CA ASN A 102 -22.77 25.42 -1.41
C ASN A 102 -22.79 23.97 -0.89
N VAL A 103 -23.01 23.00 -1.77
CA VAL A 103 -23.27 21.61 -1.38
C VAL A 103 -22.56 20.59 -2.27
N CYS A 104 -22.26 19.43 -1.68
CA CYS A 104 -21.99 18.18 -2.39
C CYS A 104 -23.12 17.19 -2.15
N GLU A 105 -23.31 16.22 -3.04
CA GLU A 105 -24.38 15.22 -2.95
C GLU A 105 -23.79 13.81 -2.81
N HIS A 106 -24.35 13.02 -1.89
CA HIS A 106 -24.17 11.57 -1.82
C HIS A 106 -25.52 10.89 -1.61
N ASP A 107 -25.86 9.94 -2.49
CA ASP A 107 -27.09 9.13 -2.41
C ASP A 107 -28.39 9.96 -2.24
N GLY A 108 -28.49 11.09 -2.96
CA GLY A 108 -29.63 12.00 -2.90
C GLY A 108 -29.69 12.90 -1.65
N VAL A 109 -28.67 12.86 -0.79
CA VAL A 109 -28.52 13.74 0.37
C VAL A 109 -27.49 14.83 0.06
N GLU A 110 -27.88 16.09 0.27
CA GLU A 110 -26.99 17.25 0.14
C GLU A 110 -26.29 17.56 1.46
N TYR A 111 -24.98 17.83 1.38
CA TYR A 111 -24.13 18.22 2.50
C TYR A 111 -23.46 19.55 2.18
N ASP A 112 -23.51 20.49 3.12
CA ASP A 112 -22.79 21.76 3.03
C ASP A 112 -21.39 21.64 3.67
N LYS A 113 -20.67 22.77 3.72
CA LYS A 113 -19.30 22.86 4.26
C LYS A 113 -19.17 22.42 5.72
N GLU A 114 -20.24 22.48 6.50
CA GLU A 114 -20.25 22.04 7.89
C GLU A 114 -20.84 20.65 8.02
N SER A 115 -22.01 20.38 7.42
CA SER A 115 -22.68 19.09 7.57
C SER A 115 -21.94 17.92 6.91
N ILE A 116 -21.07 18.17 5.93
CA ILE A 116 -20.22 17.10 5.35
C ILE A 116 -19.27 16.49 6.38
N LEU A 117 -18.86 17.25 7.41
CA LEU A 117 -17.96 16.75 8.45
C LEU A 117 -18.66 15.77 9.41
N ASP A 118 -19.99 15.78 9.43
CA ASP A 118 -20.81 14.89 10.27
C ASP A 118 -21.17 13.57 9.56
N PHE A 119 -20.66 13.33 8.35
CA PHE A 119 -20.92 12.09 7.61
C PHE A 119 -20.43 10.85 8.37
N HIS A 120 -21.35 9.94 8.67
CA HIS A 120 -21.08 8.72 9.43
C HIS A 120 -20.67 7.55 8.51
N PHE A 121 -19.37 7.25 8.45
CA PHE A 121 -18.81 6.18 7.62
C PHE A 121 -18.67 4.82 8.32
N THR A 122 -18.92 4.72 9.62
CA THR A 122 -18.66 3.51 10.42
C THR A 122 -19.40 2.28 9.89
N ASP A 123 -20.69 2.42 9.55
CA ASP A 123 -21.48 1.30 9.04
C ASP A 123 -20.99 0.81 7.67
N THR A 124 -20.57 1.74 6.80
CA THR A 124 -19.92 1.41 5.52
C THR A 124 -18.65 0.60 5.76
N PHE A 125 -17.79 1.04 6.67
CA PHE A 125 -16.55 0.34 7.01
C PHE A 125 -16.81 -1.06 7.58
N LEU A 126 -17.72 -1.19 8.56
CA LEU A 126 -18.03 -2.48 9.19
C LEU A 126 -18.63 -3.48 8.19
N SER A 127 -19.49 -3.00 7.28
CA SER A 127 -20.03 -3.82 6.19
C SER A 127 -18.92 -4.32 5.27
N ALA A 128 -18.04 -3.42 4.82
CA ALA A 128 -16.91 -3.78 3.96
C ALA A 128 -15.91 -4.72 4.65
N LEU A 129 -15.66 -4.53 5.95
CA LEU A 129 -14.81 -5.42 6.74
C LEU A 129 -15.43 -6.82 6.90
N SER A 130 -16.75 -6.90 7.05
CA SER A 130 -17.48 -8.17 7.06
C SER A 130 -17.39 -8.89 5.71
N GLU A 131 -17.52 -8.17 4.60
CA GLU A 131 -17.29 -8.72 3.25
C GLU A 131 -15.84 -9.23 3.11
N LEU A 132 -14.84 -8.44 3.52
CA LEU A 132 -13.43 -8.83 3.48
C LEU A 132 -13.16 -10.09 4.33
N THR A 133 -13.78 -10.20 5.51
CA THR A 133 -13.64 -11.37 6.40
C THR A 133 -14.18 -12.65 5.75
N LYS A 134 -15.22 -12.55 4.91
CA LYS A 134 -15.72 -13.69 4.12
C LYS A 134 -14.79 -13.98 2.95
N GLU A 135 -14.30 -12.94 2.29
CA GLU A 135 -13.43 -13.05 1.12
C GLU A 135 -12.13 -13.79 1.44
N VAL A 136 -11.45 -13.44 2.54
CA VAL A 136 -10.17 -14.06 2.93
C VAL A 136 -10.29 -15.54 3.34
N LYS A 137 -11.52 -16.05 3.54
CA LYS A 137 -11.77 -17.48 3.79
C LYS A 137 -11.91 -18.28 2.49
N VAL A 138 -12.26 -17.61 1.39
CA VAL A 138 -12.43 -18.22 0.07
C VAL A 138 -11.16 -18.03 -0.77
N HIS A 139 -10.55 -16.85 -0.68
CA HIS A 139 -9.34 -16.48 -1.39
C HIS A 139 -8.15 -16.43 -0.43
N PRO A 140 -7.05 -17.15 -0.72
CA PRO A 140 -5.92 -17.25 0.20
C PRO A 140 -5.24 -15.90 0.45
N ILE A 141 -5.30 -14.99 -0.52
CA ILE A 141 -4.78 -13.63 -0.43
C ILE A 141 -5.72 -12.69 -1.20
N VAL A 142 -6.16 -11.62 -0.56
CA VAL A 142 -6.90 -10.50 -1.16
C VAL A 142 -5.95 -9.31 -1.27
N GLU A 143 -5.84 -8.72 -2.45
CA GLU A 143 -5.02 -7.54 -2.70
C GLU A 143 -5.85 -6.26 -2.58
N VAL A 144 -5.38 -5.32 -1.76
CA VAL A 144 -5.97 -3.98 -1.62
C VAL A 144 -4.93 -2.94 -2.04
N MET A 145 -5.30 -2.04 -2.95
CA MET A 145 -4.39 -0.99 -3.42
C MET A 145 -4.25 0.12 -2.36
N GLY A 146 -3.08 0.21 -1.73
CA GLY A 146 -2.71 1.32 -0.85
C GLY A 146 -2.14 2.52 -1.61
N VAL A 147 -1.81 3.59 -0.88
CA VAL A 147 -1.26 4.84 -1.44
C VAL A 147 0.19 4.73 -1.90
N LYS A 148 1.01 3.88 -1.27
CA LYS A 148 2.43 3.68 -1.64
C LYS A 148 2.71 2.28 -2.19
N ARG A 149 1.94 1.28 -1.78
CA ARG A 149 2.11 -0.12 -2.18
C ARG A 149 0.82 -0.92 -2.01
N PRO A 150 0.62 -2.02 -2.77
CA PRO A 150 -0.43 -2.97 -2.48
C PRO A 150 -0.31 -3.53 -1.05
N ILE A 151 -1.44 -3.89 -0.46
CA ILE A 151 -1.56 -4.55 0.83
C ILE A 151 -2.17 -5.92 0.58
N TYR A 152 -1.45 -6.97 0.96
CA TYR A 152 -1.92 -8.34 0.81
C TYR A 152 -2.56 -8.83 2.11
N ILE A 153 -3.83 -9.21 2.07
CA ILE A 153 -4.60 -9.59 3.25
C ILE A 153 -4.96 -11.07 3.15
N ASN A 154 -4.61 -11.84 4.18
CA ASN A 154 -5.09 -13.20 4.40
C ASN A 154 -5.78 -13.28 5.77
N GLU A 155 -6.34 -14.45 6.10
CA GLU A 155 -7.05 -14.65 7.37
C GLU A 155 -6.16 -14.35 8.59
N LEU A 156 -4.89 -14.78 8.56
CA LEU A 156 -3.95 -14.56 9.66
C LEU A 156 -3.66 -13.07 9.88
N TYR A 157 -3.34 -12.34 8.81
CA TYR A 157 -3.06 -10.91 8.87
C TYR A 157 -4.29 -10.11 9.29
N LEU A 158 -5.46 -10.43 8.72
CA LEU A 158 -6.71 -9.79 9.10
C LEU A 158 -7.05 -10.05 10.57
N GLY A 159 -6.86 -11.28 11.05
CA GLY A 159 -7.07 -11.65 12.45
C GLY A 159 -6.23 -10.84 13.44
N GLN A 160 -5.02 -10.43 13.06
CA GLN A 160 -4.19 -9.54 13.90
C GLN A 160 -4.72 -8.10 13.99
N ILE A 161 -5.61 -7.71 13.08
CA ILE A 161 -6.22 -6.38 13.05
C ILE A 161 -7.58 -6.39 13.76
N ILE A 162 -8.40 -7.43 13.51
CA ILE A 162 -9.81 -7.44 13.90
C ILE A 162 -10.09 -8.15 15.23
N HIS A 163 -9.17 -8.95 15.76
CA HIS A 163 -9.33 -9.59 17.08
C HIS A 163 -8.97 -8.63 18.23
N VAL A 164 -9.63 -7.47 18.25
CA VAL A 164 -9.54 -6.44 19.28
C VAL A 164 -10.95 -6.07 19.76
N PRO A 165 -11.10 -5.42 20.93
CA PRO A 165 -12.39 -4.85 21.33
C PRO A 165 -12.95 -3.92 20.25
N GLU A 166 -14.28 -3.89 20.09
CA GLU A 166 -14.97 -3.16 19.02
C GLU A 166 -14.60 -1.67 19.01
N GLU A 167 -14.48 -1.05 20.18
CA GLU A 167 -14.08 0.34 20.34
C GLU A 167 -12.64 0.64 19.88
N GLN A 168 -11.81 -0.40 19.73
CA GLN A 168 -10.42 -0.29 19.27
C GLN A 168 -10.26 -0.66 17.79
N LEU A 169 -11.27 -1.27 17.17
CA LEU A 169 -11.19 -1.84 15.83
C LEU A 169 -10.72 -0.82 14.79
N LEU A 170 -11.37 0.35 14.75
CA LEU A 170 -11.05 1.41 13.80
C LEU A 170 -9.60 1.91 13.97
N ASN A 171 -9.14 2.08 15.21
CA ASN A 171 -7.79 2.53 15.50
C ASN A 171 -6.74 1.43 15.21
N SER A 172 -7.03 0.18 15.55
CA SER A 172 -6.17 -0.98 15.22
C SER A 172 -5.98 -1.10 13.71
N TYR A 173 -7.07 -0.99 12.96
CA TYR A 173 -7.08 -1.02 11.50
C TYR A 173 -6.27 0.13 10.89
N ASP A 174 -6.56 1.38 11.32
CA ASP A 174 -5.84 2.58 10.86
C ASP A 174 -4.34 2.49 11.14
N GLN A 175 -3.95 2.11 12.36
CA GLN A 175 -2.54 2.01 12.75
C GLN A 175 -1.81 0.94 11.95
N ARG A 176 -2.42 -0.24 11.77
CA ARG A 176 -1.77 -1.36 11.08
C ARG A 176 -1.56 -1.05 9.60
N LEU A 177 -2.59 -0.54 8.91
CA LEU A 177 -2.47 -0.18 7.51
C LEU A 177 -1.53 1.01 7.30
N ARG A 178 -1.59 2.02 8.19
CA ARG A 178 -0.67 3.17 8.13
C ARG A 178 0.76 2.73 8.32
N PHE A 179 1.04 1.81 9.25
CA PHE A 179 2.37 1.23 9.40
C PHE A 179 2.85 0.61 8.08
N THR A 180 2.03 -0.23 7.45
CA THR A 180 2.39 -0.86 6.17
C THR A 180 2.62 0.14 5.03
N GLN A 181 1.89 1.26 5.01
CA GLN A 181 1.99 2.24 3.93
C GLN A 181 3.07 3.29 4.16
N GLN A 182 3.33 3.69 5.41
CA GLN A 182 4.22 4.80 5.75
C GLN A 182 5.58 4.33 6.27
N LEU A 183 5.82 3.01 6.29
CA LEU A 183 7.12 2.42 6.63
C LEU A 183 8.22 2.89 5.67
N ASN A 184 9.25 3.51 6.25
CA ASN A 184 10.53 3.75 5.61
C ASN A 184 11.43 2.52 5.78
N ALA A 185 11.51 1.71 4.73
CA ALA A 185 12.32 0.50 4.69
C ALA A 185 12.75 0.21 3.25
N TYR A 186 13.90 -0.43 3.09
CA TYR A 186 14.35 -0.93 1.80
C TYR A 186 13.43 -2.06 1.35
N TYR A 187 12.90 -2.00 0.13
CA TYR A 187 12.11 -3.07 -0.44
C TYR A 187 13.02 -3.97 -1.25
N SER A 188 13.20 -5.23 -0.85
CA SER A 188 14.10 -6.12 -1.57
C SER A 188 13.52 -6.46 -2.93
N GLU A 189 14.24 -6.06 -3.97
CA GLU A 189 14.01 -6.55 -5.33
C GLU A 189 14.62 -7.94 -5.50
N GLN A 190 13.92 -8.82 -6.22
CA GLN A 190 14.45 -10.13 -6.58
C GLN A 190 15.30 -10.00 -7.86
N GLN A 191 16.54 -10.46 -7.78
CA GLN A 191 17.40 -10.71 -8.93
C GLN A 191 17.46 -12.20 -9.24
N VAL A 192 17.72 -12.52 -10.50
CA VAL A 192 17.75 -13.89 -10.98
C VAL A 192 19.06 -14.13 -11.71
N PHE A 193 19.86 -15.06 -11.18
CA PHE A 193 21.10 -15.50 -11.82
C PHE A 193 20.86 -16.79 -12.58
N LYS A 194 21.57 -16.95 -13.69
CA LYS A 194 21.55 -18.15 -14.52
C LYS A 194 22.93 -18.79 -14.48
N VAL A 195 22.98 -20.06 -14.13
CA VAL A 195 24.21 -20.86 -14.12
C VAL A 195 23.97 -22.09 -14.99
N GLU A 196 24.88 -22.35 -15.91
CA GLU A 196 24.88 -23.59 -16.69
C GLU A 196 25.62 -24.68 -15.93
N GLN A 197 24.96 -25.81 -15.68
CA GLN A 197 25.56 -26.96 -15.04
C GLN A 197 25.10 -28.23 -15.76
N ASP A 198 26.06 -29.07 -16.17
CA ASP A 198 25.79 -30.33 -16.87
C ASP A 198 24.89 -30.18 -18.13
N GLY A 199 25.00 -29.05 -18.84
CA GLY A 199 24.21 -28.73 -20.03
C GLY A 199 22.76 -28.30 -19.73
N GLU A 200 22.44 -28.04 -18.47
CA GLU A 200 21.14 -27.52 -18.04
C GLU A 200 21.28 -26.12 -17.43
N ASP A 201 20.28 -25.29 -17.70
CA ASP A 201 20.16 -23.96 -17.10
C ASP A 201 19.51 -24.03 -15.72
N ILE A 202 20.27 -23.63 -14.70
CA ILE A 202 19.82 -23.51 -13.31
C ILE A 202 19.64 -22.03 -12.97
N ILE A 203 18.47 -21.71 -12.45
CA ILE A 203 18.06 -20.36 -12.09
C ILE A 203 18.15 -20.18 -10.58
N ILE A 204 18.87 -19.15 -10.13
CA ILE A 204 19.10 -18.85 -8.71
C ILE A 204 18.40 -17.52 -8.39
N PRO A 205 17.24 -17.54 -7.73
CA PRO A 205 16.60 -16.33 -7.23
C PRO A 205 17.36 -15.80 -6.02
N VAL A 206 17.62 -14.50 -6.02
CA VAL A 206 18.37 -13.80 -4.97
C VAL A 206 17.61 -12.56 -4.54
N ASN A 207 17.43 -12.42 -3.23
CA ASN A 207 16.95 -11.20 -2.59
C ASN A 207 18.08 -10.58 -1.75
N TYR A 208 17.89 -9.33 -1.34
CA TYR A 208 18.89 -8.53 -0.65
C TYR A 208 18.34 -8.04 0.69
N LEU A 209 19.12 -8.24 1.76
CA LEU A 209 18.85 -7.67 3.07
C LEU A 209 19.91 -6.63 3.40
N ASN A 210 19.47 -5.42 3.74
CA ASN A 210 20.33 -4.40 4.29
C ASN A 210 20.53 -4.69 5.79
N SER A 211 21.77 -4.94 6.23
CA SER A 211 22.08 -5.22 7.64
C SER A 211 21.95 -4.01 8.55
N GLU A 212 22.01 -2.79 8.00
CA GLU A 212 22.04 -1.53 8.74
C GLU A 212 20.70 -0.78 8.68
N GLY A 213 19.75 -1.28 7.89
CA GLY A 213 18.44 -0.66 7.65
C GLY A 213 17.31 -1.68 7.63
N ARG A 214 16.10 -1.22 7.96
CA ARG A 214 14.89 -2.04 7.84
C ARG A 214 14.70 -2.53 6.40
N THR A 215 14.44 -3.82 6.24
CA THR A 215 14.21 -4.43 4.92
C THR A 215 12.85 -5.12 4.87
N ILE A 216 12.07 -4.84 3.83
CA ILE A 216 10.85 -5.57 3.47
C ILE A 216 11.26 -6.72 2.55
N LEU A 217 10.91 -7.93 2.96
CA LEU A 217 11.27 -9.19 2.33
C LEU A 217 10.00 -10.00 2.02
N PRO A 218 9.90 -10.69 0.87
CA PRO A 218 8.89 -11.73 0.69
C PRO A 218 8.90 -12.73 1.86
N SER A 219 7.72 -13.02 2.41
CA SER A 219 7.57 -14.02 3.47
C SER A 219 7.87 -15.44 2.96
N HIS A 220 7.65 -15.66 1.66
CA HIS A 220 7.96 -16.89 0.96
C HIS A 220 8.98 -16.59 -0.15
N PRO A 221 10.19 -17.17 -0.09
CA PRO A 221 11.25 -16.88 -1.05
C PRO A 221 11.06 -17.72 -2.32
N GLU A 222 10.04 -17.36 -3.10
CA GLU A 222 9.67 -18.00 -4.35
C GLU A 222 10.08 -17.13 -5.55
N LEU A 223 10.19 -17.74 -6.73
CA LEU A 223 10.47 -17.00 -7.96
C LEU A 223 9.26 -16.13 -8.32
N GLU A 224 9.49 -14.83 -8.55
CA GLU A 224 8.40 -13.91 -8.87
C GLU A 224 7.67 -14.29 -10.17
N PRO A 225 6.37 -14.00 -10.30
CA PRO A 225 5.57 -14.35 -11.47
C PRO A 225 6.16 -13.91 -12.82
N GLN A 226 6.79 -12.74 -12.85
CA GLN A 226 7.46 -12.23 -14.06
C GLN A 226 8.60 -13.15 -14.52
N TYR A 227 9.38 -13.70 -13.58
CA TYR A 227 10.48 -14.60 -13.87
C TYR A 227 10.01 -16.04 -14.11
N LEU A 228 8.91 -16.46 -13.50
CA LEU A 228 8.29 -17.77 -13.79
C LEU A 228 7.90 -17.90 -15.27
N GLN A 229 7.43 -16.82 -15.89
CA GLN A 229 7.14 -16.81 -17.32
C GLN A 229 8.42 -16.80 -18.17
N GLN A 230 9.40 -15.99 -17.80
CA GLN A 230 10.66 -15.86 -18.51
C GLN A 230 11.49 -17.16 -18.52
N TYR A 231 11.55 -17.86 -17.39
CA TYR A 231 12.38 -19.05 -17.19
C TYR A 231 11.56 -20.34 -17.12
N ARG A 232 10.43 -20.36 -17.83
CA ARG A 232 9.53 -21.51 -17.84
C ARG A 232 10.27 -22.77 -18.32
N GLY A 233 10.29 -23.81 -17.48
CA GLY A 233 10.94 -25.09 -17.77
C GLY A 233 12.40 -25.18 -17.33
N SER A 234 13.01 -24.10 -16.85
CA SER A 234 14.33 -24.13 -16.21
C SER A 234 14.24 -24.73 -14.80
N LYS A 235 15.34 -25.34 -14.33
CA LYS A 235 15.45 -25.78 -12.93
C LYS A 235 15.67 -24.56 -12.05
N VAL A 236 14.93 -24.46 -10.94
CA VAL A 236 15.06 -23.36 -9.98
C VAL A 236 15.77 -23.88 -8.74
N ALA A 237 16.92 -23.27 -8.42
CA ALA A 237 17.68 -23.56 -7.22
C ALA A 237 17.01 -22.97 -5.97
N VAL A 238 17.53 -23.33 -4.80
CA VAL A 238 17.12 -22.74 -3.52
C VAL A 238 17.39 -21.24 -3.56
N ALA A 239 16.38 -20.44 -3.25
CA ALA A 239 16.50 -19.00 -3.15
C ALA A 239 17.56 -18.59 -2.13
N ARG A 240 18.38 -17.61 -2.50
CA ARG A 240 19.47 -17.09 -1.66
C ARG A 240 19.12 -15.68 -1.18
N LEU A 241 19.63 -15.34 -0.01
CA LEU A 241 19.57 -14.00 0.54
C LEU A 241 20.99 -13.47 0.66
N PHE A 242 21.24 -12.31 0.05
CA PHE A 242 22.51 -11.60 0.16
C PHE A 242 22.37 -10.55 1.26
N ILE A 243 23.18 -10.67 2.30
CA ILE A 243 23.19 -9.73 3.41
C ILE A 243 24.27 -8.70 3.12
N MET A 244 23.86 -7.45 3.00
CA MET A 244 24.67 -6.34 2.50
C MET A 244 24.71 -5.21 3.51
N THR A 245 25.84 -4.51 3.62
CA THR A 245 25.91 -3.19 4.26
C THR A 245 25.22 -2.13 3.39
N ALA A 246 24.97 -0.94 3.94
CA ALA A 246 24.35 0.16 3.19
C ALA A 246 25.24 0.68 2.04
N ASP A 247 26.56 0.50 2.12
CA ASP A 247 27.52 0.88 1.07
C ASP A 247 27.76 -0.23 0.03
N GLY A 248 27.09 -1.38 0.15
CA GLY A 248 27.06 -2.43 -0.86
C GLY A 248 28.11 -3.53 -0.69
N GLU A 249 28.75 -3.64 0.48
CA GLU A 249 29.61 -4.78 0.83
C GLU A 249 28.76 -6.01 1.15
N LYS A 250 29.08 -7.17 0.54
CA LYS A 250 28.41 -8.44 0.86
C LYS A 250 29.02 -9.04 2.13
N LEU A 251 28.24 -9.05 3.20
CA LEU A 251 28.62 -9.66 4.47
C LEU A 251 28.42 -11.17 4.47
N ALA A 252 27.33 -11.65 3.88
CA ALA A 252 27.01 -13.08 3.85
C ALA A 252 26.08 -13.46 2.70
N GLU A 253 26.06 -14.76 2.40
CA GLU A 253 25.15 -15.36 1.45
C GLU A 253 24.54 -16.64 2.04
N VAL A 254 23.24 -16.66 2.22
CA VAL A 254 22.54 -17.69 3.00
C VAL A 254 21.33 -18.26 2.28
N PRO A 255 20.88 -19.49 2.58
CA PRO A 255 19.60 -19.99 2.09
C PRO A 255 18.48 -19.13 2.67
N TYR A 256 17.70 -18.48 1.82
CA TYR A 256 16.78 -17.42 2.25
C TYR A 256 15.72 -17.97 3.23
N ARG A 257 15.11 -19.11 2.92
CA ARG A 257 14.11 -19.72 3.82
C ARG A 257 14.69 -20.03 5.21
N GLN A 258 15.85 -20.66 5.26
CA GLN A 258 16.50 -21.02 6.53
C GLN A 258 16.87 -19.78 7.34
N PHE A 259 17.29 -18.70 6.67
CA PHE A 259 17.55 -17.44 7.34
C PHE A 259 16.29 -16.88 8.01
N LEU A 260 15.16 -16.80 7.30
CA LEU A 260 13.90 -16.33 7.90
C LEU A 260 13.47 -17.20 9.08
N GLU A 261 13.59 -18.52 8.97
CA GLU A 261 13.27 -19.48 10.03
C GLU A 261 14.21 -19.37 11.25
N SER A 262 15.43 -18.87 11.06
CA SER A 262 16.41 -18.68 12.13
C SER A 262 16.19 -17.42 12.97
N LEU A 263 15.41 -16.45 12.47
CA LEU A 263 15.12 -15.19 13.15
C LEU A 263 14.11 -15.42 14.28
N THR A 264 14.55 -15.21 15.52
CA THR A 264 13.69 -15.28 16.71
C THR A 264 13.12 -13.93 17.13
N GLU A 265 13.74 -12.84 16.67
CA GLU A 265 13.37 -11.45 16.95
C GLU A 265 13.69 -10.58 15.74
N GLY A 266 13.18 -9.34 15.74
CA GLY A 266 13.43 -8.39 14.64
C GLY A 266 12.77 -8.76 13.32
N ILE A 267 11.79 -9.67 13.32
CA ILE A 267 10.97 -10.03 12.16
C ILE A 267 9.49 -9.81 12.47
N TYR A 268 8.78 -9.13 11.56
CA TYR A 268 7.37 -8.75 11.75
C TYR A 268 6.59 -9.02 10.47
N MET A 269 5.38 -9.57 10.57
CA MET A 269 4.48 -9.69 9.43
C MET A 269 4.00 -8.29 9.02
N LEU A 270 4.45 -7.80 7.86
CA LEU A 270 4.04 -6.52 7.32
C LEU A 270 2.65 -6.64 6.68
N ASP A 271 2.46 -7.71 5.91
CA ASP A 271 1.18 -8.15 5.35
C ASP A 271 1.26 -9.66 5.02
N ALA A 272 0.29 -10.22 4.28
CA ALA A 272 0.26 -11.64 3.94
C ALA A 272 1.42 -12.11 3.05
N LYS A 273 2.04 -11.22 2.27
CA LYS A 273 3.14 -11.55 1.35
C LYS A 273 4.51 -11.11 1.84
N TYR A 274 4.58 -10.13 2.74
CA TYR A 274 5.84 -9.53 3.13
C TYR A 274 6.05 -9.54 4.65
N VAL A 275 7.31 -9.71 5.02
CA VAL A 275 7.80 -9.47 6.37
C VAL A 275 8.71 -8.25 6.37
N LEU A 276 8.74 -7.53 7.49
CA LEU A 276 9.74 -6.54 7.80
C LEU A 276 10.81 -7.19 8.67
N VAL A 277 12.07 -7.03 8.28
CA VAL A 277 13.24 -7.42 9.08
C VAL A 277 13.96 -6.16 9.53
N ASP A 278 14.21 -6.04 10.83
CA ASP A 278 14.98 -4.95 11.44
C ASP A 278 16.49 -5.10 11.13
N PRO A 279 17.28 -4.02 11.30
CA PRO A 279 18.73 -4.09 11.18
C PRO A 279 19.34 -5.18 12.08
N ILE A 280 20.42 -5.82 11.59
CA ILE A 280 21.06 -6.95 12.25
C ILE A 280 22.48 -6.56 12.61
N SER A 281 22.79 -6.58 13.91
CA SER A 281 24.16 -6.33 14.38
C SER A 281 25.14 -7.41 13.90
N PRO A 282 26.44 -7.10 13.79
CA PRO A 282 27.45 -8.09 13.43
C PRO A 282 27.45 -9.32 14.35
N GLU A 283 27.20 -9.13 15.65
CA GLU A 283 27.13 -10.21 16.63
C GLU A 283 25.91 -11.11 16.40
N THR A 284 24.73 -10.52 16.21
CA THR A 284 23.50 -11.28 15.92
C THR A 284 23.62 -12.01 14.59
N LEU A 285 24.21 -11.38 13.57
CA LEU A 285 24.47 -12.01 12.28
C LEU A 285 25.37 -13.24 12.45
N LYS A 286 26.49 -13.13 13.17
CA LYS A 286 27.37 -14.28 13.44
C LYS A 286 26.65 -15.42 14.14
N GLN A 287 25.77 -15.12 15.09
CA GLN A 287 24.98 -16.14 15.80
C GLN A 287 23.97 -16.82 14.89
N ILE A 288 23.32 -16.08 14.00
CA ILE A 288 22.41 -16.63 12.98
C ILE A 288 23.19 -17.55 12.04
N LEU A 289 24.32 -17.06 11.50
CA LEU A 289 25.15 -17.82 10.55
C LEU A 289 25.70 -19.12 11.14
N ALA A 290 25.91 -19.20 12.46
CA ALA A 290 26.35 -20.42 13.11
C ALA A 290 25.26 -21.51 13.23
N ARG A 291 23.99 -21.18 12.94
CA ARG A 291 22.84 -22.08 13.06
C ARG A 291 22.31 -22.59 11.71
N ILE A 292 22.78 -22.02 10.60
CA ILE A 292 22.29 -22.30 9.24
C ILE A 292 23.37 -22.86 8.33
#